data_AF-A0A4V2B027-F1
#
_entry.id   AF-A0A4V2B027-F1
#
_cell.length_a   1.000
_cell.length_b   1.000
_cell.length_c   1.000
_cell.angle_alpha   90.00
_cell.angle_beta   90.00
_cell.angle_gamma   90.00
#
_symmetry.space_group_name_H-M   'P 1'
#
loop_
_entity.id
_entity.type
_entity.pdbx_description
1 polymer ?
#
loop_
_entity_poly.entity_id
_entity_poly.type
_entity_poly.pdbx_seq_one_letter_code
_entity_poly.pdbx_strand_id
1 'polypeptide(L)'
;MSALENANPSPNSSSVRNWFINEFEKNTPSWALTADEKKTVFTQIVRAESFEKFLHTRYVGKKRFSIEGCDAAIPFLERIAVKGNELGTEEIVVGMAHRGRLNVLVNFMEKGVQTVLAEFEGVRDEFNSFYDGDVKYHMGYSSDKKVPTGSVHLSLAYNPSHLEAVNPVVLGMVRAKQRRRRDTSERKKVVPVLIHGDAAFAGQGVVAETLQMSQLQGYTVGGTIHLITDNQVGFTTKPENARSSPYASDMAKIIQAPVIHVNADDVEACVRAAEIAIRFRQEFKKDIVVNMIGYRRFGHNEGDEPAFTQPV
;
A
#
# COMPACT_ATOMS: atom_id res chain seq x y z
N MET A 1 -5.82 16.87 -8.04
CA MET A 1 -6.70 16.55 -9.18
C MET A 1 -6.51 15.07 -9.52
N SER A 2 -7.49 14.20 -9.24
CA SER A 2 -7.37 12.75 -9.47
C SER A 2 -8.03 12.36 -10.79
N ALA A 3 -7.32 11.62 -11.64
CA ALA A 3 -7.88 11.08 -12.89
C ALA A 3 -8.36 9.63 -12.65
N LEU A 4 -9.58 9.33 -13.12
CA LEU A 4 -10.17 7.99 -13.11
C LEU A 4 -10.14 7.43 -14.53
N GLU A 5 -9.59 6.22 -14.71
CA GLU A 5 -9.63 5.50 -15.98
C GLU A 5 -10.61 4.32 -15.90
N ASN A 6 -11.59 4.27 -16.80
CA ASN A 6 -12.59 3.19 -16.87
C ASN A 6 -12.67 2.65 -18.32
N ALA A 7 -12.36 1.37 -18.53
CA ALA A 7 -12.43 0.72 -19.84
C ALA A 7 -13.66 -0.22 -19.96
N ASN A 8 -14.54 0.13 -20.91
CA ASN A 8 -15.62 -0.64 -21.57
C ASN A 8 -16.71 -1.39 -20.76
N PRO A 9 -18.00 -1.40 -21.20
CA PRO A 9 -19.09 -1.75 -20.30
C PRO A 9 -19.52 -3.23 -20.33
N SER A 10 -19.30 -3.94 -19.22
CA SER A 10 -20.13 -5.11 -18.84
C SER A 10 -21.43 -4.64 -18.14
N PRO A 11 -22.47 -5.48 -17.98
CA PRO A 11 -23.74 -5.04 -17.34
C PRO A 11 -23.55 -4.44 -15.93
N ASN A 12 -22.57 -4.94 -15.17
CA ASN A 12 -22.15 -4.43 -13.85
C ASN A 12 -21.21 -3.20 -13.91
N SER A 13 -20.72 -2.82 -15.10
CA SER A 13 -19.88 -1.62 -15.25
C SER A 13 -20.68 -0.33 -15.13
N SER A 14 -21.97 -0.35 -15.47
CA SER A 14 -22.83 0.84 -15.46
C SER A 14 -23.05 1.35 -14.04
N SER A 15 -23.25 0.45 -13.08
CA SER A 15 -23.37 0.78 -11.65
C SER A 15 -22.06 1.28 -11.05
N VAL A 16 -20.93 0.61 -11.33
CA VAL A 16 -19.59 1.04 -10.90
C VAL A 16 -19.23 2.41 -11.48
N ARG A 17 -19.44 2.60 -12.78
CA ARG A 17 -19.20 3.89 -13.47
C ARG A 17 -20.05 5.00 -12.85
N ASN A 18 -21.35 4.76 -12.66
CA ASN A 18 -22.24 5.75 -12.04
C ASN A 18 -21.86 6.04 -10.59
N TRP A 19 -21.38 5.04 -9.83
CA TRP A 19 -20.87 5.23 -8.48
C TRP A 19 -19.68 6.20 -8.46
N PHE A 20 -18.71 5.99 -9.36
CA PHE A 20 -17.56 6.90 -9.48
C PHE A 20 -17.94 8.28 -10.00
N ILE A 21 -18.85 8.38 -10.97
CA ILE A 21 -19.39 9.67 -11.45
C ILE A 21 -20.00 10.44 -10.27
N ASN A 22 -20.86 9.79 -9.47
CA ASN A 22 -21.44 10.45 -8.30
C ASN A 22 -20.35 10.82 -7.26
N GLU A 23 -19.38 9.94 -7.02
CA GLU A 23 -18.32 10.18 -6.05
C GLU A 23 -17.41 11.37 -6.45
N PHE A 24 -17.06 11.50 -7.73
CA PHE A 24 -16.16 12.55 -8.21
C PHE A 24 -16.86 13.82 -8.68
N GLU A 25 -18.10 13.77 -9.18
CA GLU A 25 -18.80 14.96 -9.66
C GLU A 25 -19.73 15.56 -8.60
N LYS A 26 -20.42 14.74 -7.82
CA LYS A 26 -21.40 15.22 -6.83
C LYS A 26 -20.84 15.34 -5.43
N ASN A 27 -20.01 14.39 -5.00
CA ASN A 27 -19.49 14.36 -3.63
C ASN A 27 -18.16 15.14 -3.47
N THR A 28 -17.43 15.45 -4.56
CA THR A 28 -16.18 16.23 -4.51
C THR A 28 -16.33 17.60 -3.85
N PRO A 29 -17.32 18.44 -4.22
CA PRO A 29 -17.42 19.78 -3.65
C PRO A 29 -17.67 19.78 -2.13
N SER A 30 -18.22 18.69 -1.59
CA SER A 30 -18.51 18.53 -0.16
C SER A 30 -17.42 17.80 0.62
N TRP A 31 -16.44 17.17 -0.04
CA TRP A 31 -15.39 16.45 0.66
C TRP A 31 -14.28 17.41 1.09
N ALA A 32 -14.07 17.52 2.40
CA ALA A 32 -12.94 18.23 2.98
C ALA A 32 -12.61 17.62 4.33
N LEU A 33 -11.31 17.53 4.64
CA LEU A 33 -10.88 17.20 5.99
C LEU A 33 -11.21 18.36 6.93
N THR A 34 -11.71 18.02 8.12
CA THR A 34 -11.84 18.98 9.21
C THR A 34 -10.47 19.49 9.65
N ALA A 35 -10.41 20.62 10.36
CA ALA A 35 -9.15 21.18 10.84
C ALA A 35 -8.36 20.19 11.71
N ASP A 36 -9.03 19.39 12.53
CA ASP A 36 -8.37 18.41 13.40
C ASP A 36 -7.92 17.15 12.64
N GLU A 37 -8.65 16.74 11.61
CA GLU A 37 -8.17 15.71 10.69
C GLU A 37 -6.94 16.17 9.92
N LYS A 38 -6.90 17.43 9.46
CA LYS A 38 -5.71 17.99 8.80
C LYS A 38 -4.49 17.99 9.72
N LYS A 39 -4.65 18.38 11.00
CA LYS A 39 -3.58 18.28 12.01
C LYS A 39 -3.12 16.85 12.25
N THR A 40 -4.06 15.90 12.26
CA THR A 40 -3.77 14.47 12.42
C THR A 40 -2.94 13.96 11.23
N VAL A 41 -3.38 14.24 10.00
CA VAL A 41 -2.67 13.87 8.77
C VAL A 41 -1.29 14.52 8.71
N PHE A 42 -1.18 15.80 9.06
CA PHE A 42 0.10 16.49 9.17
C PHE A 42 1.04 15.81 10.17
N THR A 43 0.53 15.42 11.35
CA THR A 43 1.32 14.71 12.37
C THR A 43 1.83 13.36 11.85
N GLN A 44 1.02 12.64 11.07
CA GLN A 44 1.43 11.37 10.45
C GLN A 44 2.59 11.57 9.48
N ILE A 45 2.53 12.59 8.63
CA ILE A 45 3.64 12.96 7.71
C ILE A 45 4.89 13.38 8.49
N VAL A 46 4.75 14.24 9.50
CA VAL A 46 5.88 14.69 10.33
C VAL A 46 6.57 13.50 11.01
N ARG A 47 5.82 12.53 11.52
CA ARG A 47 6.38 11.30 12.12
C ARG A 47 7.12 10.45 11.08
N ALA A 48 6.55 10.31 9.89
CA ALA A 48 7.18 9.58 8.79
C ALA A 48 8.52 10.21 8.40
N GLU A 49 8.54 11.52 8.15
CA GLU A 49 9.74 12.27 7.75
C GLU A 49 10.78 12.31 8.87
N SER A 50 10.36 12.54 10.12
CA SER A 50 11.28 12.61 11.27
C SER A 50 12.00 11.28 11.48
N PHE A 51 11.29 10.16 11.32
CA PHE A 51 11.89 8.83 11.42
C PHE A 51 12.95 8.60 10.34
N GLU A 52 12.66 8.97 9.09
CA GLU A 52 13.59 8.84 7.97
C GLU A 52 14.85 9.72 8.16
N LYS A 53 14.66 10.98 8.55
CA LYS A 53 15.76 11.91 8.85
C LYS A 53 16.63 11.41 10.01
N PHE A 54 16.02 10.84 11.04
CA PHE A 54 16.74 10.23 12.14
C PHE A 54 17.61 9.06 11.66
N LEU A 55 17.04 8.13 10.89
CA LEU A 55 17.79 7.00 10.35
C LEU A 55 18.92 7.45 9.42
N HIS A 56 18.66 8.44 8.57
CA HIS A 56 19.67 8.99 7.66
C HIS A 56 20.87 9.58 8.42
N THR A 57 20.60 10.33 9.49
CA THR A 57 21.64 10.98 10.30
C THR A 57 22.40 9.99 11.18
N ARG A 58 21.69 9.07 11.83
CA ARG A 58 22.28 8.15 12.83
C ARG A 58 22.97 6.93 12.22
N TYR A 59 22.47 6.46 11.06
CA TYR A 59 22.90 5.23 10.40
C TYR A 59 23.36 5.48 8.97
N VAL A 60 24.34 6.37 8.82
CA VAL A 60 24.91 6.77 7.54
C VAL A 60 25.33 5.56 6.70
N GLY A 61 24.89 5.51 5.44
CA GLY A 61 25.22 4.43 4.50
C GLY A 61 24.48 3.10 4.73
N LYS A 62 23.67 2.96 5.79
CA LYS A 62 22.86 1.76 6.00
C LYS A 62 21.61 1.82 5.11
N LYS A 63 21.42 0.78 4.30
CA LYS A 63 20.23 0.62 3.44
C LYS A 63 18.95 0.58 4.27
N ARG A 64 18.03 1.49 3.97
CA ARG A 64 16.70 1.56 4.59
C ARG A 64 15.56 1.59 3.59
N PHE A 65 15.85 1.91 2.32
CA PHE A 65 14.85 2.01 1.24
C PHE A 65 13.75 3.01 1.58
N SER A 66 14.17 4.24 1.85
CA SER A 66 13.37 5.34 2.34
C SER A 66 12.03 5.51 1.62
N ILE A 67 11.02 5.91 2.37
CA ILE A 67 9.70 6.30 1.83
C ILE A 67 9.70 7.72 1.22
N GLU A 68 10.74 8.52 1.48
CA GLU A 68 10.78 9.94 1.14
C GLU A 68 10.48 10.21 -0.35
N GLY A 69 9.40 10.95 -0.58
CA GLY A 69 8.79 11.24 -1.89
C GLY A 69 7.49 10.47 -2.16
N CYS A 70 7.14 9.49 -1.32
CA CYS A 70 5.87 8.77 -1.29
C CYS A 70 5.29 8.69 0.15
N ASP A 71 5.66 9.61 1.04
CA ASP A 71 5.32 9.61 2.48
C ASP A 71 3.81 9.65 2.74
N ALA A 72 3.03 10.17 1.78
CA ALA A 72 1.57 10.14 1.78
C ALA A 72 0.96 8.72 1.84
N ALA A 73 1.76 7.67 1.60
CA ALA A 73 1.34 6.29 1.83
C ALA A 73 0.98 6.03 3.31
N ILE A 74 1.60 6.71 4.27
CA ILE A 74 1.28 6.55 5.70
C ILE A 74 -0.15 7.06 6.01
N PRO A 75 -0.52 8.33 5.75
CA PRO A 75 -1.88 8.78 5.97
C PRO A 75 -2.91 8.07 5.09
N PHE A 76 -2.52 7.58 3.90
CA PHE A 76 -3.36 6.69 3.10
C PHE A 76 -3.73 5.42 3.86
N LEU A 77 -2.76 4.68 4.39
CA LEU A 77 -2.98 3.43 5.14
C LEU A 77 -3.78 3.67 6.42
N GLU A 78 -3.48 4.75 7.16
CA GLU A 78 -4.24 5.15 8.34
C GLU A 78 -5.71 5.42 8.00
N ARG A 79 -6.00 6.09 6.88
CA ARG A 79 -7.38 6.33 6.45
C ARG A 79 -8.10 5.05 6.02
N ILE A 80 -7.40 4.09 5.39
CA ILE A 80 -7.97 2.76 5.11
C ILE A 80 -8.37 2.06 6.42
N ALA A 81 -7.53 2.11 7.46
CA ALA A 81 -7.84 1.48 8.75
C ALA A 81 -9.05 2.11 9.44
N VAL A 82 -9.08 3.45 9.55
CA VAL A 82 -10.18 4.17 10.17
C VAL A 82 -11.49 3.93 9.42
N LYS A 83 -11.51 4.20 8.10
CA LYS A 83 -12.74 4.08 7.31
C LYS A 83 -13.16 2.63 7.11
N GLY A 84 -12.20 1.72 6.99
CA GLY A 84 -12.47 0.29 6.94
C GLY A 84 -13.19 -0.19 8.18
N ASN A 85 -12.76 0.23 9.37
CA ASN A 85 -13.40 -0.15 10.63
C ASN A 85 -14.84 0.35 10.73
N GLU A 86 -15.10 1.59 10.32
CA GLU A 86 -16.47 2.14 10.20
C GLU A 86 -17.35 1.26 9.27
N LEU A 87 -16.75 0.62 8.27
CA LEU A 87 -17.40 -0.26 7.30
C LEU A 87 -17.35 -1.75 7.69
N GLY A 88 -16.97 -2.07 8.93
CA GLY A 88 -16.97 -3.44 9.47
C GLY A 88 -15.70 -4.25 9.21
N THR A 89 -14.59 -3.62 8.81
CA THR A 89 -13.28 -4.27 8.77
C THR A 89 -12.75 -4.48 10.18
N GLU A 90 -12.42 -5.74 10.49
CA GLU A 90 -11.83 -6.18 11.76
C GLU A 90 -10.32 -6.39 11.63
N GLU A 91 -9.83 -6.73 10.42
CA GLU A 91 -8.42 -7.01 10.16
C GLU A 91 -7.97 -6.51 8.78
N ILE A 92 -6.78 -5.92 8.74
CA ILE A 92 -6.06 -5.58 7.50
C ILE A 92 -4.81 -6.43 7.40
N VAL A 93 -4.66 -7.14 6.29
CA VAL A 93 -3.44 -7.91 5.98
C VAL A 93 -2.68 -7.19 4.87
N VAL A 94 -1.44 -6.81 5.16
CA VAL A 94 -0.57 -6.04 4.28
C VAL A 94 0.47 -6.96 3.63
N GLY A 95 0.62 -6.85 2.32
CA GLY A 95 1.80 -7.31 1.58
C GLY A 95 2.52 -6.11 1.01
N MET A 96 3.83 -6.01 1.19
CA MET A 96 4.61 -4.91 0.61
C MET A 96 6.06 -5.31 0.33
N ALA A 97 6.69 -4.56 -0.56
CA ALA A 97 8.13 -4.65 -0.84
C ALA A 97 8.97 -3.85 0.19
N HIS A 98 10.16 -3.39 -0.21
CA HIS A 98 11.12 -2.68 0.64
C HIS A 98 10.83 -1.18 0.82
N ARG A 99 10.25 -0.51 -0.20
CA ARG A 99 10.03 0.96 -0.20
C ARG A 99 9.19 1.38 1.00
N GLY A 100 9.78 2.17 1.89
CA GLY A 100 9.11 2.71 3.07
C GLY A 100 8.67 1.66 4.09
N ARG A 101 9.14 0.41 4.00
CA ARG A 101 8.68 -0.67 4.88
C ARG A 101 8.95 -0.40 6.35
N LEU A 102 10.12 0.15 6.67
CA LEU A 102 10.45 0.51 8.05
C LEU A 102 9.51 1.60 8.58
N ASN A 103 9.12 2.52 7.71
CA ASN A 103 8.15 3.56 8.04
C ASN A 103 6.77 2.96 8.29
N VAL A 104 6.30 2.06 7.42
CA VAL A 104 5.04 1.32 7.62
C VAL A 104 5.08 0.51 8.92
N LEU A 105 6.18 -0.19 9.21
CA LEU A 105 6.35 -0.93 10.45
C LEU A 105 6.20 -0.05 11.69
N VAL A 106 6.88 1.10 11.72
CA VAL A 106 6.86 2.00 12.89
C VAL A 106 5.56 2.80 12.98
N ASN A 107 5.21 3.49 11.90
CA ASN A 107 4.17 4.52 11.94
C ASN A 107 2.76 3.98 11.66
N PHE A 108 2.63 2.88 10.91
CA PHE A 108 1.32 2.24 10.66
C PHE A 108 1.13 0.98 11.50
N MET A 109 2.09 0.07 11.53
CA MET A 109 1.98 -1.18 12.31
C MET A 109 2.30 -1.00 13.79
N GLU A 110 2.70 0.22 14.23
CA GLU A 110 3.01 0.54 15.64
C GLU A 110 4.11 -0.33 16.25
N LYS A 111 5.03 -0.84 15.42
CA LYS A 111 6.24 -1.54 15.90
C LYS A 111 7.11 -0.54 16.65
N GLY A 112 7.55 -0.95 17.84
CA GLY A 112 8.40 -0.11 18.69
C GLY A 112 9.65 0.37 17.95
N VAL A 113 9.89 1.69 17.96
CA VAL A 113 11.07 2.29 17.33
C VAL A 113 12.35 1.65 17.86
N GLN A 114 12.44 1.38 19.16
CA GLN A 114 13.59 0.75 19.79
C GLN A 114 13.91 -0.63 19.20
N THR A 115 12.87 -1.41 18.86
CA THR A 115 13.03 -2.71 18.21
C THR A 115 13.65 -2.55 16.82
N VAL A 116 13.17 -1.58 16.03
CA VAL A 116 13.74 -1.31 14.71
C VAL A 116 15.18 -0.80 14.84
N LEU A 117 15.48 0.08 15.80
CA LEU A 117 16.84 0.57 16.01
C LEU A 117 17.80 -0.55 16.45
N ALA A 118 17.35 -1.50 17.28
CA ALA A 118 18.15 -2.66 17.66
C ALA A 118 18.53 -3.53 16.44
N GLU A 119 17.64 -3.66 15.45
CA GLU A 119 17.93 -4.34 14.17
C GLU A 119 19.00 -3.60 13.34
N PHE A 120 19.09 -2.26 13.46
CA PHE A 120 20.17 -1.49 12.83
C PHE A 120 21.52 -1.68 13.53
N GLU A 121 21.52 -1.89 14.85
CA GLU A 121 22.72 -2.22 15.64
C GLU A 121 23.14 -3.69 15.47
N GLY A 122 22.34 -4.51 14.78
CA GLY A 122 22.65 -5.92 14.52
C GLY A 122 22.34 -6.84 15.71
N VAL A 123 21.55 -6.38 16.68
CA VAL A 123 21.06 -7.22 17.78
C VAL A 123 20.19 -8.32 17.17
N ARG A 124 20.58 -9.58 17.40
CA ARG A 124 19.81 -10.76 17.01
C ARG A 124 19.05 -11.28 18.21
N ASP A 125 17.93 -11.95 17.95
CA ASP A 125 17.23 -12.69 18.99
C ASP A 125 18.07 -13.90 19.41
N GLU A 126 18.84 -13.75 20.49
CA GLU A 126 19.73 -14.78 21.03
C GLU A 126 18.96 -16.00 21.56
N PHE A 127 17.64 -15.90 21.73
CA PHE A 127 16.80 -16.96 22.29
C PHE A 127 16.28 -17.98 21.27
N ASN A 128 16.54 -17.78 19.97
CA ASN A 128 15.99 -18.66 18.92
C ASN A 128 17.08 -19.24 18.02
N SER A 129 17.76 -20.28 18.50
CA SER A 129 18.84 -21.00 17.79
C SER A 129 18.39 -21.73 16.52
N PHE A 130 17.08 -21.81 16.25
CA PHE A 130 16.49 -22.40 15.04
C PHE A 130 16.14 -21.38 13.95
N TYR A 131 16.46 -20.11 14.16
CA TYR A 131 16.14 -19.02 13.25
C TYR A 131 17.41 -18.36 12.70
N ASP A 132 17.72 -18.63 11.42
CA ASP A 132 18.88 -18.05 10.72
C ASP A 132 18.75 -16.53 10.48
N GLY A 133 17.55 -15.97 10.71
CA GLY A 133 17.27 -14.56 10.47
C GLY A 133 16.85 -14.22 9.05
N ASP A 134 16.47 -12.96 8.85
CA ASP A 134 16.35 -12.33 7.54
C ASP A 134 16.73 -10.84 7.67
N VAL A 135 16.84 -10.12 6.57
CA VAL A 135 17.13 -8.68 6.59
C VAL A 135 15.93 -7.90 7.14
N LYS A 136 16.20 -6.82 7.90
CA LYS A 136 15.19 -6.00 8.60
C LYS A 136 14.00 -5.54 7.76
N TYR A 137 14.20 -5.30 6.46
CA TYR A 137 13.15 -4.91 5.52
C TYR A 137 12.40 -6.10 4.88
N HIS A 138 12.52 -7.31 5.43
CA HIS A 138 11.67 -8.48 5.14
C HIS A 138 10.75 -8.86 6.30
N MET A 139 11.00 -8.29 7.49
CA MET A 139 10.32 -8.67 8.71
C MET A 139 8.83 -8.31 8.64
N GLY A 140 7.97 -9.27 8.97
CA GLY A 140 6.55 -9.06 9.22
C GLY A 140 6.31 -8.50 10.62
N TYR A 141 5.05 -8.16 10.90
CA TYR A 141 4.63 -7.71 12.22
C TYR A 141 3.12 -7.86 12.39
N SER A 142 2.66 -8.03 13.63
CA SER A 142 1.24 -8.04 13.97
C SER A 142 0.97 -7.14 15.16
N SER A 143 -0.10 -6.36 15.10
CA SER A 143 -0.49 -5.43 16.15
C SER A 143 -1.99 -5.15 16.10
N ASP A 144 -2.58 -4.74 17.21
CA ASP A 144 -3.95 -4.24 17.26
C ASP A 144 -3.91 -2.71 17.34
N LYS A 145 -4.34 -2.04 16.27
CA LYS A 145 -4.39 -0.58 16.20
C LYS A 145 -5.73 -0.08 16.71
N LYS A 146 -5.71 0.91 17.60
CA LYS A 146 -6.93 1.64 18.01
C LYS A 146 -7.31 2.65 16.94
N VAL A 147 -8.59 2.66 16.58
CA VAL A 147 -9.21 3.63 15.66
C VAL A 147 -10.43 4.25 16.37
N PRO A 148 -10.98 5.38 15.90
CA PRO A 148 -12.05 6.08 16.62
C PRO A 148 -13.27 5.20 16.97
N THR A 149 -13.62 4.25 16.09
CA THR A 149 -14.79 3.38 16.24
C THR A 149 -14.49 2.02 16.88
N GLY A 150 -13.23 1.73 17.25
CA GLY A 150 -12.85 0.45 17.83
C GLY A 150 -11.38 0.10 17.64
N SER A 151 -11.11 -1.11 17.17
CA SER A 151 -9.76 -1.59 16.88
C SER A 151 -9.73 -2.41 15.60
N VAL A 152 -8.62 -2.31 14.87
CA VAL A 152 -8.33 -3.12 13.68
C VAL A 152 -7.07 -3.91 13.95
N HIS A 153 -7.13 -5.23 13.73
CA HIS A 153 -5.93 -6.06 13.74
C HIS A 153 -5.13 -5.82 12.46
N LEU A 154 -3.85 -5.54 12.59
CA LEU A 154 -2.93 -5.36 11.47
C LEU A 154 -1.98 -6.55 11.39
N SER A 155 -1.80 -7.09 10.19
CA SER A 155 -0.83 -8.15 9.92
C SER A 155 -0.02 -7.84 8.67
N LEU A 156 1.28 -7.55 8.83
CA LEU A 156 2.21 -7.39 7.73
C LEU A 156 2.92 -8.72 7.47
N ALA A 157 2.79 -9.25 6.25
CA ALA A 157 3.44 -10.50 5.87
C ALA A 157 4.97 -10.35 5.77
N TYR A 158 5.68 -11.41 6.15
CA TYR A 158 7.07 -11.60 5.76
C TYR A 158 7.17 -11.80 4.24
N ASN A 159 8.27 -11.35 3.63
CA ASN A 159 8.50 -11.55 2.20
C ASN A 159 9.99 -11.67 1.88
N PRO A 160 10.36 -12.44 0.84
CA PRO A 160 11.72 -12.41 0.30
C PRO A 160 11.95 -11.12 -0.51
N SER A 161 13.20 -10.92 -0.97
CA SER A 161 13.56 -9.84 -1.90
C SER A 161 12.88 -9.95 -3.27
N HIS A 162 12.37 -11.13 -3.63
CA HIS A 162 11.67 -11.38 -4.89
C HIS A 162 10.35 -10.59 -4.91
N LEU A 163 10.37 -9.45 -5.59
CA LEU A 163 9.26 -8.50 -5.61
C LEU A 163 7.98 -9.19 -6.09
N GLU A 164 6.84 -8.73 -5.57
CA GLU A 164 5.49 -9.22 -5.89
C GLU A 164 5.19 -10.69 -5.49
N ALA A 165 6.19 -11.51 -5.15
CA ALA A 165 6.00 -12.91 -4.76
C ALA A 165 5.13 -13.08 -3.50
N VAL A 166 5.09 -12.06 -2.63
CA VAL A 166 4.25 -12.05 -1.41
C VAL A 166 2.76 -11.84 -1.70
N ASN A 167 2.40 -11.30 -2.86
CA ASN A 167 1.02 -10.94 -3.19
C ASN A 167 0.05 -12.14 -3.08
N PRO A 168 0.27 -13.26 -3.80
CA PRO A 168 -0.63 -14.41 -3.69
C PRO A 168 -0.59 -15.05 -2.30
N VAL A 169 0.54 -14.95 -1.58
CA VAL A 169 0.66 -15.45 -0.20
C VAL A 169 -0.28 -14.69 0.73
N VAL A 170 -0.28 -13.36 0.66
CA VAL A 170 -1.19 -12.51 1.45
C VAL A 170 -2.65 -12.79 1.11
N LEU A 171 -2.99 -12.96 -0.18
CA LEU A 171 -4.37 -13.30 -0.54
C LEU A 171 -4.77 -14.67 0.00
N GLY A 172 -3.86 -15.64 0.03
CA GLY A 172 -4.05 -16.93 0.70
C GLY A 172 -4.27 -16.79 2.20
N MET A 173 -3.48 -15.97 2.89
CA MET A 173 -3.63 -15.66 4.32
C MET A 173 -5.01 -15.03 4.61
N VAL A 174 -5.41 -14.02 3.82
CA VAL A 174 -6.71 -13.37 3.94
C VAL A 174 -7.84 -14.36 3.72
N ARG A 175 -7.75 -15.19 2.68
CA ARG A 175 -8.76 -16.19 2.39
C ARG A 175 -8.93 -17.19 3.52
N ALA A 176 -7.84 -17.66 4.12
CA ALA A 176 -7.87 -18.53 5.29
C ALA A 176 -8.53 -17.85 6.50
N LYS A 177 -8.16 -16.60 6.77
CA LYS A 177 -8.73 -15.77 7.84
C LYS A 177 -10.23 -15.50 7.65
N GLN A 178 -10.68 -15.23 6.43
CA GLN A 178 -12.10 -15.06 6.08
C GLN A 178 -12.89 -16.36 6.32
N ARG A 179 -12.35 -17.53 5.92
CA ARG A 179 -12.96 -18.84 6.19
C ARG A 179 -13.08 -19.10 7.70
N ARG A 180 -12.03 -18.83 8.47
CA ARG A 180 -12.03 -18.99 9.93
C ARG A 180 -13.11 -18.13 10.60
N ARG A 181 -13.36 -16.92 10.08
CA ARG A 181 -14.39 -16.00 10.56
C ARG A 181 -15.79 -16.25 9.98
N ARG A 182 -15.97 -17.28 9.13
CA ARG A 182 -17.21 -17.54 8.38
C ARG A 182 -17.66 -16.34 7.52
N ASP A 183 -16.72 -15.49 7.12
CA ASP A 183 -16.92 -14.29 6.30
C ASP A 183 -16.62 -14.59 4.83
N THR A 184 -17.31 -15.59 4.26
CA THR A 184 -17.02 -16.10 2.91
C THR A 184 -17.98 -15.57 1.85
N SER A 185 -19.15 -15.08 2.25
CA SER A 185 -20.14 -14.42 1.39
C SER A 185 -19.85 -12.92 1.25
N GLU A 186 -19.80 -12.20 2.38
CA GLU A 186 -19.63 -10.74 2.42
C GLU A 186 -18.17 -10.30 2.28
N ARG A 187 -17.24 -11.05 2.87
CA ARG A 187 -15.79 -10.79 2.84
C ARG A 187 -15.41 -9.38 3.31
N LYS A 188 -16.18 -8.82 4.26
CA LYS A 188 -16.02 -7.44 4.77
C LYS A 188 -15.02 -7.31 5.91
N LYS A 189 -14.78 -8.38 6.66
CA LYS A 189 -14.06 -8.35 7.94
C LYS A 189 -12.54 -8.37 7.79
N VAL A 190 -12.03 -9.05 6.77
CA VAL A 190 -10.58 -9.14 6.52
C VAL A 190 -10.27 -8.55 5.15
N VAL A 191 -9.53 -7.46 5.12
CA VAL A 191 -9.22 -6.69 3.91
C VAL A 191 -7.73 -6.85 3.55
N PRO A 192 -7.40 -7.30 2.33
CA PRO A 192 -6.02 -7.25 1.85
C PRO A 192 -5.67 -5.85 1.34
N VAL A 193 -4.48 -5.38 1.71
CA VAL A 193 -3.82 -4.21 1.12
C VAL A 193 -2.46 -4.65 0.57
N LEU A 194 -2.24 -4.48 -0.73
CA LEU A 194 -0.97 -4.81 -1.37
C LEU A 194 -0.27 -3.52 -1.82
N ILE A 195 1.00 -3.35 -1.44
CA ILE A 195 1.80 -2.17 -1.75
C ILE A 195 2.93 -2.56 -2.71
N HIS A 196 2.96 -1.89 -3.84
CA HIS A 196 3.80 -2.23 -4.99
C HIS A 196 4.79 -1.10 -5.33
N GLY A 197 5.88 -1.46 -5.99
CA GLY A 197 6.70 -0.50 -6.75
C GLY A 197 6.21 -0.45 -8.20
N ASP A 198 6.31 0.70 -8.86
CA ASP A 198 5.83 0.91 -10.24
C ASP A 198 6.42 -0.09 -11.25
N ALA A 199 7.75 -0.23 -11.27
CA ALA A 199 8.43 -1.14 -12.20
C ALA A 199 8.08 -2.62 -11.92
N ALA A 200 7.95 -3.00 -10.65
CA ALA A 200 7.66 -4.38 -10.26
C ALA A 200 6.21 -4.76 -10.57
N PHE A 201 5.26 -3.85 -10.30
CA PHE A 201 3.84 -4.05 -10.61
C PHE A 201 3.61 -4.27 -12.11
N ALA A 202 4.31 -3.50 -12.96
CA ALA A 202 4.20 -3.63 -14.40
C ALA A 202 4.98 -4.83 -14.98
N GLY A 203 6.08 -5.23 -14.35
CA GLY A 203 7.04 -6.18 -14.92
C GLY A 203 6.96 -7.62 -14.41
N GLN A 204 6.42 -7.88 -13.22
CA GLN A 204 6.40 -9.22 -12.63
C GLN A 204 5.11 -9.98 -13.01
N GLY A 205 5.25 -11.13 -13.69
CA GLY A 205 4.12 -11.94 -14.15
C GLY A 205 3.18 -12.42 -13.03
N VAL A 206 3.70 -12.63 -11.82
CA VAL A 206 2.90 -13.02 -10.64
C VAL A 206 1.82 -11.98 -10.30
N VAL A 207 1.99 -10.71 -10.67
CA VAL A 207 0.96 -9.67 -10.51
C VAL A 207 -0.25 -9.98 -11.38
N ALA A 208 -0.04 -10.28 -12.66
CA ALA A 208 -1.10 -10.63 -13.60
C ALA A 208 -1.82 -11.92 -13.16
N GLU A 209 -1.05 -12.94 -12.74
CA GLU A 209 -1.61 -14.19 -12.21
C GLU A 209 -2.50 -13.93 -10.98
N THR A 210 -2.03 -13.08 -10.05
CA THR A 210 -2.76 -12.74 -8.83
C THR A 210 -4.05 -11.97 -9.12
N LEU A 211 -3.99 -10.97 -10.01
CA LEU A 211 -5.16 -10.20 -10.44
C LEU A 211 -6.22 -11.10 -11.09
N GLN A 212 -5.81 -12.02 -11.97
CA GLN A 212 -6.73 -12.97 -12.62
C GLN A 212 -7.47 -13.87 -11.62
N MET A 213 -6.88 -14.16 -10.47
CA MET A 213 -7.51 -14.95 -9.41
C MET A 213 -8.54 -14.16 -8.59
N SER A 214 -8.56 -12.82 -8.67
CA SER A 214 -9.32 -11.93 -7.76
C SER A 214 -10.82 -12.23 -7.66
N GLN A 215 -11.44 -12.70 -8.75
CA GLN A 215 -12.88 -12.98 -8.83
C GLN A 215 -13.23 -14.47 -8.93
N LEU A 216 -12.23 -15.36 -9.02
CA LEU A 216 -12.46 -16.80 -9.10
C LEU A 216 -12.99 -17.34 -7.77
N GLN A 217 -14.06 -18.13 -7.76
CA GLN A 217 -14.66 -18.67 -6.52
C GLN A 217 -13.63 -19.38 -5.62
N GLY A 218 -12.68 -20.08 -6.24
CA GLY A 218 -11.57 -20.80 -5.59
C GLY A 218 -10.53 -19.92 -4.90
N TYR A 219 -10.48 -18.61 -5.21
CA TYR A 219 -9.39 -17.72 -4.78
C TYR A 219 -9.84 -16.36 -4.25
N THR A 220 -11.01 -15.87 -4.67
CA THR A 220 -11.50 -14.53 -4.31
C THR A 220 -11.48 -14.26 -2.80
N VAL A 221 -11.10 -13.03 -2.47
CA VAL A 221 -11.08 -12.46 -1.13
C VAL A 221 -12.00 -11.24 -1.02
N GLY A 222 -12.89 -11.03 -1.99
CA GLY A 222 -13.83 -9.91 -2.02
C GLY A 222 -13.17 -8.57 -2.35
N GLY A 223 -12.19 -8.61 -3.26
CA GLY A 223 -11.44 -7.42 -3.70
C GLY A 223 -10.22 -7.09 -2.84
N THR A 224 -9.18 -6.62 -3.50
CA THR A 224 -7.91 -6.15 -2.91
C THR A 224 -7.71 -4.66 -3.16
N ILE A 225 -7.19 -3.94 -2.16
CA ILE A 225 -6.77 -2.55 -2.35
C ILE A 225 -5.29 -2.56 -2.71
N HIS A 226 -4.96 -2.09 -3.90
CA HIS A 226 -3.58 -1.99 -4.38
C HIS A 226 -3.10 -0.55 -4.27
N LEU A 227 -1.98 -0.33 -3.60
CA LEU A 227 -1.28 0.96 -3.58
C LEU A 227 0.03 0.81 -4.36
N ILE A 228 0.14 1.50 -5.49
CA ILE A 228 1.41 1.59 -6.22
C ILE A 228 2.15 2.84 -5.73
N THR A 229 3.35 2.66 -5.19
CA THR A 229 4.28 3.75 -4.86
C THR A 229 5.09 4.11 -6.11
N ASP A 230 4.44 4.83 -7.03
CA ASP A 230 5.00 5.21 -8.33
C ASP A 230 5.94 6.39 -8.17
N ASN A 231 7.18 6.05 -7.81
CA ASN A 231 8.28 6.99 -7.69
C ASN A 231 8.98 7.26 -9.04
N GLN A 232 8.39 6.77 -10.13
CA GLN A 232 8.83 6.97 -11.51
C GLN A 232 10.22 6.41 -11.83
N VAL A 233 10.76 5.46 -11.05
CA VAL A 233 12.05 4.82 -11.34
C VAL A 233 12.21 3.44 -10.68
N GLY A 234 12.47 2.43 -11.50
CA GLY A 234 12.85 1.08 -11.05
C GLY A 234 14.36 0.91 -11.01
N PHE A 235 14.99 0.96 -9.83
CA PHE A 235 16.45 1.01 -9.69
C PHE A 235 17.04 2.23 -10.43
N THR A 236 17.58 2.03 -11.64
CA THR A 236 18.09 3.05 -12.59
C THR A 236 17.30 3.08 -13.90
N THR A 237 16.19 2.34 -14.00
CA THR A 237 15.37 2.22 -15.20
C THR A 237 14.21 3.21 -15.15
N LYS A 238 14.11 4.06 -16.18
CA LYS A 238 13.00 5.01 -16.35
C LYS A 238 11.69 4.31 -16.72
N PRO A 239 10.52 4.96 -16.49
CA PRO A 239 9.20 4.39 -16.77
C PRO A 239 9.03 3.91 -18.22
N GLU A 240 9.51 4.72 -19.17
CA GLU A 240 9.50 4.43 -20.62
C GLU A 240 10.24 3.15 -21.03
N ASN A 241 11.19 2.70 -20.20
CA ASN A 241 11.97 1.48 -20.41
C ASN A 241 11.52 0.32 -19.51
N ALA A 242 10.61 0.58 -18.57
CA ALA A 242 10.13 -0.42 -17.62
C ALA A 242 8.80 -1.08 -18.06
N ARG A 243 8.06 -0.46 -18.97
CA ARG A 243 6.72 -0.91 -19.41
C ARG A 243 6.36 -0.39 -20.80
N SER A 244 5.42 -1.07 -21.45
CA SER A 244 4.94 -0.73 -22.81
C SER A 244 3.66 0.10 -22.83
N SER A 245 3.23 0.62 -21.68
CA SER A 245 1.99 1.38 -21.54
C SER A 245 2.22 2.64 -20.68
N PRO A 246 1.36 3.67 -20.76
CA PRO A 246 1.58 4.94 -20.08
C PRO A 246 1.73 4.80 -18.56
N TYR A 247 0.90 3.96 -17.91
CA TYR A 247 0.85 3.88 -16.45
C TYR A 247 1.25 2.49 -15.95
N ALA A 248 1.97 2.46 -14.82
CA ALA A 248 2.27 1.20 -14.14
C ALA A 248 0.99 0.42 -13.79
N SER A 249 -0.08 1.14 -13.44
CA SER A 249 -1.40 0.59 -13.12
C SER A 249 -2.14 -0.05 -14.29
N ASP A 250 -1.67 0.05 -15.53
CA ASP A 250 -2.36 -0.52 -16.69
C ASP A 250 -2.53 -2.03 -16.61
N MET A 251 -1.69 -2.72 -15.83
CA MET A 251 -1.86 -4.14 -15.52
C MET A 251 -3.23 -4.44 -14.88
N ALA A 252 -3.82 -3.49 -14.15
CA ALA A 252 -5.14 -3.64 -13.52
C ALA A 252 -6.29 -3.75 -14.53
N LYS A 253 -6.08 -3.26 -15.76
CA LYS A 253 -7.09 -3.27 -16.82
C LYS A 253 -7.45 -4.69 -17.28
N ILE A 254 -6.58 -5.67 -17.05
CA ILE A 254 -6.85 -7.08 -17.41
C ILE A 254 -8.10 -7.64 -16.71
N ILE A 255 -8.44 -7.11 -15.52
CA ILE A 255 -9.64 -7.46 -14.76
C ILE A 255 -10.67 -6.31 -14.68
N GLN A 256 -10.48 -5.25 -15.48
CA GLN A 256 -11.32 -4.05 -15.43
C GLN A 256 -11.41 -3.42 -14.03
N ALA A 257 -10.32 -3.49 -13.24
CA ALA A 257 -10.28 -2.83 -11.94
C ALA A 257 -10.16 -1.31 -12.15
N PRO A 258 -10.93 -0.49 -11.40
CA PRO A 258 -10.79 0.95 -11.45
C PRO A 258 -9.42 1.38 -10.93
N VAL A 259 -8.88 2.45 -11.53
CA VAL A 259 -7.61 3.05 -11.16
C VAL A 259 -7.82 4.51 -10.76
N ILE A 260 -7.32 4.90 -9.59
CA ILE A 260 -7.25 6.29 -9.13
C ILE A 260 -5.79 6.73 -9.20
N HIS A 261 -5.50 7.72 -10.06
CA HIS A 261 -4.20 8.40 -10.04
C HIS A 261 -4.25 9.56 -9.05
N VAL A 262 -3.24 9.64 -8.18
CA VAL A 262 -3.16 10.70 -7.17
C VAL A 262 -1.72 11.20 -7.04
N ASN A 263 -1.55 12.51 -6.89
CA ASN A 263 -0.26 13.14 -6.64
C ASN A 263 0.13 12.94 -5.16
N ALA A 264 1.30 12.37 -4.89
CA ALA A 264 1.82 12.15 -3.54
C ALA A 264 2.01 13.45 -2.75
N ASP A 265 2.26 14.58 -3.41
CA ASP A 265 2.39 15.90 -2.77
C ASP A 265 1.03 16.50 -2.37
N ASP A 266 -0.08 15.97 -2.90
CA ASP A 266 -1.45 16.32 -2.48
C ASP A 266 -1.96 15.30 -1.45
N VAL A 267 -1.50 15.46 -0.21
CA VAL A 267 -1.78 14.51 0.87
C VAL A 267 -3.28 14.40 1.17
N GLU A 268 -4.04 15.50 1.07
CA GLU A 268 -5.50 15.47 1.24
C GLU A 268 -6.15 14.62 0.14
N ALA A 269 -5.73 14.77 -1.12
CA ALA A 269 -6.21 13.91 -2.20
C ALA A 269 -5.81 12.43 -2.01
N CYS A 270 -4.62 12.13 -1.46
CA CYS A 270 -4.22 10.76 -1.12
C CYS A 270 -5.14 10.15 -0.05
N VAL A 271 -5.45 10.92 1.01
CA VAL A 271 -6.41 10.52 2.05
C VAL A 271 -7.80 10.28 1.45
N ARG A 272 -8.23 11.14 0.52
CA ARG A 272 -9.50 10.94 -0.20
C ARG A 272 -9.49 9.67 -1.05
N ALA A 273 -8.41 9.41 -1.78
CA ALA A 273 -8.26 8.21 -2.59
C ALA A 273 -8.35 6.93 -1.74
N ALA A 274 -7.77 6.95 -0.53
CA ALA A 274 -7.93 5.86 0.43
C ALA A 274 -9.41 5.63 0.79
N GLU A 275 -10.14 6.70 1.13
CA GLU A 275 -11.56 6.61 1.50
C GLU A 275 -12.41 6.02 0.37
N ILE A 276 -12.19 6.48 -0.86
CA ILE A 276 -12.86 5.96 -2.05
C ILE A 276 -12.52 4.49 -2.25
N ALA A 277 -11.24 4.11 -2.13
CA ALA A 277 -10.78 2.74 -2.36
C ALA A 277 -11.41 1.73 -1.40
N ILE A 278 -11.42 2.02 -0.10
CA ILE A 278 -12.04 1.11 0.88
C ILE A 278 -13.55 1.03 0.72
N ARG A 279 -14.24 2.15 0.44
CA ARG A 279 -15.68 2.16 0.16
C ARG A 279 -16.01 1.34 -1.08
N PHE A 280 -15.28 1.56 -2.18
CA PHE A 280 -15.45 0.79 -3.42
C PHE A 280 -15.26 -0.71 -3.18
N ARG A 281 -14.17 -1.11 -2.54
CA ARG A 281 -13.89 -2.52 -2.24
C ARG A 281 -14.97 -3.13 -1.36
N GLN A 282 -15.44 -2.40 -0.34
CA GLN A 282 -16.50 -2.87 0.56
C GLN A 282 -17.86 -3.00 -0.11
N GLU A 283 -18.17 -2.15 -1.08
CA GLU A 283 -19.41 -2.16 -1.85
C GLU A 283 -19.40 -3.24 -2.94
N PHE A 284 -18.38 -3.21 -3.81
CA PHE A 284 -18.37 -3.98 -5.05
C PHE A 284 -17.61 -5.30 -4.99
N LYS A 285 -16.83 -5.55 -3.94
CA LYS A 285 -16.04 -6.78 -3.76
C LYS A 285 -15.05 -7.05 -4.90
N LYS A 286 -14.50 -5.96 -5.44
CA LYS A 286 -13.55 -5.96 -6.55
C LYS A 286 -12.26 -5.26 -6.16
N ASP A 287 -11.20 -5.61 -6.87
CA ASP A 287 -9.91 -4.96 -6.73
C ASP A 287 -10.02 -3.50 -7.16
N ILE A 288 -9.27 -2.63 -6.50
CA ILE A 288 -9.11 -1.23 -6.87
C ILE A 288 -7.64 -0.85 -6.73
N VAL A 289 -7.14 -0.07 -7.69
CA VAL A 289 -5.76 0.39 -7.69
C VAL A 289 -5.71 1.88 -7.44
N VAL A 290 -4.85 2.28 -6.51
CA VAL A 290 -4.44 3.67 -6.31
C VAL A 290 -3.00 3.79 -6.78
N ASN A 291 -2.80 4.52 -7.87
CA ASN A 291 -1.48 4.85 -8.37
C ASN A 291 -1.03 6.19 -7.74
N MET A 292 -0.22 6.11 -6.69
CA MET A 292 0.33 7.27 -5.99
C MET A 292 1.62 7.70 -6.67
N ILE A 293 1.53 8.77 -7.44
CA ILE A 293 2.61 9.31 -8.26
C ILE A 293 3.39 10.31 -7.41
N GLY A 294 4.64 9.97 -7.12
CA GLY A 294 5.57 10.78 -6.35
C GLY A 294 6.96 10.71 -6.96
N TYR A 295 7.97 10.66 -6.09
CA TYR A 295 9.38 10.56 -6.48
C TYR A 295 10.18 9.76 -5.46
N ARG A 296 11.45 9.51 -5.75
CA ARG A 296 12.40 8.91 -4.81
C ARG A 296 13.46 9.93 -4.45
N ARG A 297 13.52 10.35 -3.18
CA ARG A 297 14.47 11.40 -2.73
C ARG A 297 15.95 11.03 -2.94
N PHE A 298 16.30 9.76 -2.76
CA PHE A 298 17.68 9.25 -2.85
C PHE A 298 17.86 8.27 -4.02
N GLY A 299 19.05 7.67 -4.11
CA GLY A 299 19.30 6.48 -4.94
C GLY A 299 18.37 5.30 -4.62
N HIS A 300 18.54 4.17 -5.32
CA HIS A 300 17.69 3.00 -5.07
C HIS A 300 17.82 2.52 -3.63
N ASN A 301 19.06 2.49 -3.14
CA ASN A 301 19.37 2.58 -1.72
C ASN A 301 20.18 3.85 -1.44
N GLU A 302 20.37 4.17 -0.16
CA GLU A 302 20.95 5.46 0.24
C GLU A 302 22.47 5.56 0.11
N GLY A 303 23.13 4.50 -0.35
CA GLY A 303 24.52 4.52 -0.80
C GLY A 303 24.70 4.59 -2.32
N ASP A 304 23.61 4.54 -3.10
CA ASP A 304 23.69 4.64 -4.56
C ASP A 304 23.63 6.11 -5.03
N GLU A 305 24.39 6.45 -6.06
CA GLU A 305 24.37 7.77 -6.71
C GLU A 305 23.40 7.77 -7.91
N PRO A 306 22.18 8.34 -7.78
CA PRO A 306 21.21 8.35 -8.87
C PRO A 306 21.60 9.25 -10.04
N ALA A 307 22.43 10.29 -9.84
CA ALA A 307 22.76 11.25 -10.89
C ALA A 307 23.53 10.62 -12.06
N PHE A 308 24.17 9.46 -11.87
CA PHE A 308 24.85 8.74 -12.94
C PHE A 308 23.91 8.29 -14.07
N THR A 309 22.63 8.08 -13.77
CA THR A 309 21.65 7.56 -14.73
C THR A 309 20.37 8.40 -14.81
N GLN A 310 20.05 9.16 -13.76
CA GLN A 310 18.89 10.06 -13.66
C GLN A 310 19.30 11.46 -13.17
N PRO A 311 20.04 12.24 -13.98
CA PRO A 311 20.49 13.59 -13.59
C PRO A 311 19.42 14.70 -13.75
N VAL A 312 18.30 14.43 -14.43
CA VAL A 312 17.21 15.38 -14.73
C VAL A 312 15.95 14.98 -14.02
#